data_AF-A0A9D7Y4G0-F1
#
_entry.id   AF-A0A9D7Y4G0-F1
#
_cell.length_a   1.000
_cell.length_b   1.000
_cell.length_c   1.000
_cell.angle_alpha   90.00
_cell.angle_beta   90.00
_cell.angle_gamma   90.00
#
_symmetry.space_group_name_H-M   'P 1'
#
loop_
_entity.id
_entity.type
_entity.pdbx_description
1 polymer ?
#
loop_
_entity_poly.entity_id
_entity_poly.type
_entity_poly.pdbx_seq_one_letter_code
_entity_poly.pdbx_strand_id
1 'polypeptide(L)'
;MDYCTSHFGKRLNDLTIQDIESYFQQERIETDQLEFKSISQHGNLNDKILGIQRSICAFLNSSGGLLIWGAPEGKKYMKKKKRFTKVF
;
A
#
# COMPACT_ATOMS: atom_id res chain seq x y z
N MET A 1 14.94 3.60 -9.58
CA MET A 1 14.04 4.69 -9.17
C MET A 1 13.72 4.48 -7.70
N ASP A 2 13.68 5.53 -6.88
CA ASP A 2 13.39 5.40 -5.44
C ASP A 2 11.92 5.72 -5.17
N TYR A 3 11.06 4.69 -5.14
CA TYR A 3 9.61 4.86 -4.95
C TYR A 3 9.26 5.41 -3.57
N CYS A 4 10.04 5.09 -2.53
CA CYS A 4 9.82 5.67 -1.20
C CYS A 4 10.06 7.17 -1.23
N THR A 5 11.17 7.62 -1.83
CA THR A 5 11.46 9.05 -1.96
C THR A 5 10.37 9.75 -2.79
N SER A 6 9.88 9.13 -3.86
CA SER A 6 8.78 9.69 -4.68
C SER A 6 7.46 9.87 -3.92
N HIS A 7 7.15 8.99 -2.95
CA HIS A 7 5.87 9.04 -2.23
C HIS A 7 5.95 9.74 -0.86
N PHE A 8 7.10 9.66 -0.20
CA PHE A 8 7.30 10.13 1.17
C PHE A 8 8.37 11.23 1.31
N GLY A 9 9.14 11.51 0.25
CA GLY A 9 10.30 12.40 0.32
C GLY A 9 11.46 11.84 1.14
N LYS A 10 11.40 10.55 1.51
CA LYS A 10 12.37 9.85 2.37
C LYS A 10 12.76 8.52 1.76
N ARG A 11 13.98 8.06 2.02
CA ARG A 11 14.40 6.71 1.65
C ARG A 11 13.67 5.69 2.52
N LEU A 12 13.58 4.46 2.04
CA LEU A 12 12.92 3.35 2.76
C LEU A 12 13.44 3.19 4.20
N ASN A 13 14.76 3.28 4.40
CA ASN A 13 15.40 3.10 5.70
C ASN A 13 15.18 4.28 6.66
N ASP A 14 14.71 5.43 6.16
CA ASP A 14 14.47 6.65 6.94
C ASP A 14 12.98 6.82 7.29
N LEU A 15 12.12 5.90 6.86
CA LEU A 15 10.69 5.94 7.13
C LEU A 15 10.38 5.56 8.58
N THR A 16 9.54 6.38 9.20
CA THR A 16 8.99 6.15 10.54
C THR A 16 7.53 5.71 10.44
N ILE A 17 6.99 5.16 11.53
CA ILE A 17 5.57 4.83 11.60
C ILE A 17 4.69 6.07 11.42
N GLN A 18 5.11 7.22 11.98
CA GLN A 18 4.40 8.50 11.83
C GLN A 18 4.32 8.97 10.38
N ASP A 19 5.33 8.67 9.55
CA ASP A 19 5.30 8.99 8.12
C ASP A 19 4.20 8.19 7.41
N ILE A 20 4.08 6.90 7.73
CA ILE A 20 3.03 6.02 7.20
C ILE A 20 1.66 6.50 7.66
N GLU A 21 1.50 6.83 8.94
CA GLU A 21 0.24 7.34 9.47
C GLU A 21 -0.17 8.67 8.82
N SER A 22 0.77 9.60 8.68
CA SER A 22 0.56 10.90 8.04
C SER A 22 0.22 10.73 6.56
N TYR A 23 0.83 9.75 5.89
CA TYR A 23 0.56 9.45 4.49
C TYR A 23 -0.91 9.10 4.25
N PHE A 24 -1.56 8.37 5.16
CA PHE A 24 -2.98 8.01 5.05
C PHE A 24 -3.95 9.01 5.70
N GLN A 25 -3.50 10.19 6.15
CA GLN A 25 -4.41 11.28 6.55
C GLN A 25 -5.20 11.85 5.37
N GLN A 26 -4.65 11.70 4.16
CA GLN A 26 -5.32 12.02 2.90
C GLN A 26 -5.67 10.74 2.16
N GLU A 27 -6.69 10.81 1.32
CA GLU A 27 -7.12 9.70 0.49
C GLU A 27 -6.06 9.32 -0.54
N ARG A 28 -5.71 8.03 -0.58
CA ARG A 28 -4.72 7.47 -1.52
C ARG A 28 -5.38 6.51 -2.49
N ILE A 29 -4.85 6.49 -3.71
CA ILE A 29 -5.31 5.68 -4.82
C ILE A 29 -4.14 4.83 -5.29
N GLU A 30 -4.39 3.53 -5.49
CA GLU A 30 -3.40 2.60 -6.03
C GLU A 30 -3.04 2.94 -7.48
N THR A 31 -1.80 2.65 -7.84
CA THR A 31 -1.26 2.79 -9.19
C THR A 31 -0.49 1.53 -9.56
N ASP A 32 -0.03 1.41 -10.80
CA ASP A 32 0.76 0.26 -11.25
C ASP A 32 2.09 0.10 -10.47
N GLN A 33 2.53 1.16 -9.77
CA GLN A 33 3.75 1.19 -8.95
C GLN A 33 3.46 1.37 -7.46
N LEU A 34 2.20 1.39 -7.02
CA LEU A 34 1.81 1.62 -5.64
C LEU A 34 0.62 0.74 -5.26
N GLU A 35 0.84 -0.22 -4.36
CA GLU A 35 -0.14 -1.19 -3.92
C GLU A 35 -0.32 -1.14 -2.40
N PHE A 36 -1.57 -1.23 -1.94
CA PHE A 36 -1.91 -1.22 -0.52
C PHE A 36 -2.54 -2.55 -0.09
N LYS A 37 -1.93 -3.22 0.89
CA LYS A 37 -2.47 -4.45 1.48
C LYS A 37 -2.88 -4.19 2.92
N SER A 38 -4.17 -4.30 3.21
CA SER A 38 -4.65 -4.20 4.58
C SER A 38 -4.41 -5.48 5.37
N ILE A 39 -4.22 -5.33 6.68
CA ILE A 39 -4.13 -6.43 7.63
C ILE A 39 -5.43 -6.50 8.44
N SER A 40 -6.53 -6.88 7.77
CA SER A 40 -7.77 -7.11 8.51
C SER A 40 -7.57 -8.25 9.53
N GLN A 41 -8.24 -8.23 10.67
CA GLN A 41 -8.15 -9.36 11.63
C GLN A 41 -8.96 -10.58 11.17
N HIS A 42 -9.78 -10.42 10.12
CA HIS A 42 -10.62 -11.45 9.56
C HIS A 42 -9.98 -12.13 8.35
N GLY A 43 -10.18 -13.44 8.20
CA GLY A 43 -9.67 -14.24 7.07
C GLY A 43 -8.32 -14.92 7.32
N ASN A 44 -7.93 -15.80 6.39
CA ASN A 44 -6.73 -16.63 6.51
C ASN A 44 -5.45 -15.82 6.25
N LEU A 45 -4.48 -15.89 7.17
CA LEU A 45 -3.19 -15.22 7.06
C LEU A 45 -2.40 -15.67 5.81
N ASN A 46 -2.44 -16.96 5.47
CA ASN A 46 -1.73 -17.50 4.31
C ASN A 46 -2.22 -16.88 3.00
N ASP A 47 -3.54 -16.66 2.87
CA ASP A 47 -4.11 -16.03 1.69
C ASP A 47 -3.65 -14.56 1.55
N LYS A 48 -3.43 -13.87 2.68
CA LYS A 48 -2.90 -12.50 2.68
C LYS A 48 -1.43 -12.46 2.28
N ILE A 49 -0.63 -13.38 2.82
CA ILE A 49 0.77 -13.55 2.44
C ILE A 49 0.87 -13.87 0.94
N LEU A 50 0.03 -14.77 0.43
CA LEU A 50 -0.06 -15.05 -1.01
C LEU A 50 -0.41 -13.80 -1.82
N GLY A 51 -1.30 -12.94 -1.31
CA GLY A 51 -1.62 -11.66 -1.91
C GLY A 51 -0.41 -10.71 -2.01
N ILE A 52 0.43 -10.68 -0.97
CA ILE A 52 1.68 -9.90 -0.95
C ILE A 52 2.68 -10.47 -1.96
N GLN A 53 2.89 -11.79 -1.94
CA GLN A 53 3.78 -12.48 -2.86
C GLN A 53 3.40 -12.20 -4.32
N ARG A 54 2.11 -12.27 -4.66
CA ARG A 54 1.62 -11.93 -6.00
C ARG A 54 1.92 -10.49 -6.39
N SER A 55 1.74 -9.53 -5.48
CA SER A 55 2.09 -8.12 -5.73
C SER A 55 3.60 -7.93 -5.93
N ILE A 56 4.45 -8.61 -5.15
CA ILE A 56 5.90 -8.59 -5.34
C ILE A 56 6.26 -9.16 -6.72
N CYS A 57 5.71 -10.31 -7.10
CA CYS A 57 5.94 -10.89 -8.43
C CYS A 57 5.48 -9.94 -9.56
N ALA A 58 4.34 -9.27 -9.40
CA ALA A 58 3.85 -8.29 -10.37
C ALA A 58 4.80 -7.10 -10.52
N PHE A 59 5.37 -6.60 -9.42
CA PHE A 59 6.38 -5.53 -9.47
C PHE A 59 7.69 -5.99 -10.11
N LEU A 60 8.18 -7.19 -9.77
CA LEU A 60 9.40 -7.76 -10.36
C LEU A 60 9.27 -8.00 -11.87
N ASN A 61 8.08 -8.35 -12.34
CA ASN A 61 7.80 -8.58 -13.76
C ASN A 61 7.44 -7.30 -14.54
N SER A 62 7.40 -6.13 -13.88
CA SER A 62 7.04 -4.86 -14.50
C SER A 62 8.14 -3.81 -14.27
N SER A 63 7.78 -2.59 -13.89
CA SER A 63 8.73 -1.49 -13.67
C SER A 63 9.06 -1.29 -12.19
N GLY A 64 8.90 -2.31 -11.35
CA GLY A 64 9.01 -2.20 -9.90
C GLY A 64 7.84 -1.43 -9.26
N GLY A 65 7.89 -1.25 -7.94
CA GLY A 65 6.86 -0.52 -7.21
C GLY A 65 7.06 -0.51 -5.71
N LEU A 66 6.11 0.11 -5.01
CA LEU A 66 6.03 0.23 -3.57
C LEU A 66 4.80 -0.50 -3.05
N LEU A 67 5.01 -1.39 -2.07
CA LEU A 67 3.95 -2.08 -1.35
C LEU A 67 3.90 -1.57 0.09
N ILE A 68 2.73 -1.14 0.55
CA ILE A 68 2.50 -0.87 1.97
C ILE A 68 1.59 -1.96 2.54
N TRP A 69 2.16 -2.81 3.39
CA TRP A 69 1.41 -3.81 4.14
C TRP A 69 1.02 -3.27 5.52
N GLY A 70 -0.24 -3.49 5.90
CA GLY A 70 -0.84 -2.86 7.08
C GLY A 70 -1.54 -1.53 6.77
N ALA A 71 -1.77 -1.21 5.50
CA ALA A 71 -2.55 -0.05 5.10
C ALA A 71 -4.01 -0.15 5.61
N PRO A 72 -4.72 0.98 5.79
CA PRO A 72 -6.15 0.98 6.11
C PRO A 72 -6.97 0.17 5.09
N GLU A 73 -8.19 -0.25 5.44
CA GLU A 73 -9.05 -0.92 4.46
C GLU A 73 -9.53 0.06 3.38
N GLY A 74 -9.28 -0.28 2.12
CA GLY A 74 -9.71 0.52 0.99
C GLY A 74 -11.22 0.50 0.82
N LYS A 75 -11.86 1.67 0.82
CA LYS A 75 -13.29 1.81 0.51
C LYS A 75 -13.47 1.91 -1.00
N LYS A 76 -14.35 1.07 -1.57
CA LYS A 76 -14.76 1.19 -2.98
C LYS A 76 -15.82 2.27 -3.09
N TYR A 77 -15.50 3.38 -3.73
CA TYR A 77 -16.53 4.31 -4.21
C TYR A 77 -17.02 3.86 -5.59
N MET A 78 -18.25 4.25 -5.95
CA MET A 78 -18.98 3.80 -7.16
C MET A 78 -18.22 3.98 -8.50
N LYS A 79 -17.07 4.66 -8.53
CA LYS A 79 -16.14 4.71 -9.66
C LYS A 79 -14.89 3.85 -9.39
N LYS A 80 -14.91 2.59 -9.86
CA LYS A 80 -13.84 1.58 -10.12
C LYS A 80 -12.55 1.50 -9.27
N LYS A 81 -11.95 2.59 -8.78
CA LYS A 81 -10.71 2.62 -8.00
C LYS A 81 -10.97 2.66 -6.49
N LYS A 82 -10.23 1.85 -5.74
CA LYS A 82 -10.25 1.86 -4.27
C LYS A 82 -9.53 3.09 -3.74
N ARG A 83 -10.03 3.58 -2.61
CA ARG A 83 -9.51 4.76 -1.92
C ARG A 83 -9.18 4.38 -0.48
N PHE A 84 -7.98 4.73 -0.04
CA PHE A 84 -7.42 4.32 1.24
C PHE A 84 -7.17 5.57 2.09
N THR A 85 -7.75 5.61 3.28
CA THR A 85 -7.60 6.71 4.25
C THR A 85 -7.69 6.14 5.65
N LYS A 86 -7.09 6.81 6.64
CA LYS A 86 -7.22 6.43 8.05
C LYS A 86 -8.69 6.49 8.46
N VAL A 87 -9.19 5.42 9.10
CA VAL A 87 -10.53 5.38 9.68
C VAL A 87 -10.36 5.61 11.19
N PHE A 88 -10.98 6.67 11.70
CA PHE A 88 -11.04 6.98 13.13
C PHE A 88 -12.14 6.17 13.81
#